data_AF-A0A9X0ADU2-F1
#
_entry.id   AF-A0A9X0ADU2-F1
#
_cell.length_a   1.000
_cell.length_b   1.000
_cell.length_c   1.000
_cell.angle_alpha   90.00
_cell.angle_beta   90.00
_cell.angle_gamma   90.00
#
_symmetry.space_group_name_H-M   'P 1'
#
loop_
_entity.id
_entity.type
_entity.pdbx_description
1 polymer ?
#
loop_
_entity_poly.entity_id
_entity_poly.type
_entity_poly.pdbx_seq_one_letter_code
_entity_poly.pdbx_strand_id
1 'polypeptide(L)'
;MFVLQYVYADWINLMTYDLHGAWDSSDPIESIVQAHTNLTEIKESVELLWRVDIPPEKVVLGLCFYGRSFQLSDASRGSPGCAFAGAAEAGTCTDNAGELAYFETMDILDKQEPEVTWNLIGH
;
A
#
# COMPACT_ATOMS: atom_id res chain seq x y z
N MET A 1 10.24 -16.61 15.37
CA MET A 1 9.11 -17.55 15.46
C MET A 1 7.88 -16.77 15.89
N PHE A 2 7.03 -16.37 14.93
CA PHE A 2 5.73 -15.76 15.23
C PHE A 2 4.79 -16.88 15.69
N VAL A 3 4.54 -16.97 17.00
CA VAL A 3 3.48 -17.84 17.50
C VAL A 3 2.20 -17.01 17.46
N LEU A 4 1.45 -17.12 16.37
CA LEU A 4 0.11 -16.54 16.31
C LEU A 4 -0.76 -17.32 17.29
N GLN A 5 -1.12 -16.67 18.40
CA GLN A 5 -2.01 -17.16 19.43
C GLN A 5 -3.48 -17.20 18.94
N TYR A 6 -3.71 -17.71 17.72
CA TYR A 6 -5.02 -17.73 17.04
C TYR A 6 -6.09 -18.50 17.83
N VAL A 7 -5.67 -19.34 18.78
CA VAL A 7 -6.56 -20.06 19.70
C VAL A 7 -7.33 -19.14 20.65
N TYR A 8 -6.82 -17.93 20.92
CA TYR A 8 -7.47 -16.94 21.80
C TYR A 8 -8.16 -15.80 21.04
N ALA A 9 -7.99 -15.71 19.72
CA ALA A 9 -8.60 -14.68 18.89
C ALA A 9 -9.81 -15.24 18.14
N ASP A 10 -10.89 -14.46 18.10
CA ASP A 10 -12.08 -14.77 17.30
C ASP A 10 -11.77 -14.58 15.79
N TRP A 11 -11.08 -13.50 15.45
CA TRP A 11 -10.59 -13.22 14.10
C TRP A 11 -9.25 -12.47 14.13
N ILE A 12 -8.58 -12.45 12.98
CA ILE A 12 -7.31 -11.79 12.72
C ILE A 12 -7.53 -10.82 11.57
N ASN A 13 -7.38 -9.53 11.83
CA ASN A 13 -7.38 -8.51 10.79
C ASN A 13 -6.00 -8.46 10.14
N LEU A 14 -5.87 -9.00 8.94
CA LEU A 14 -4.65 -8.94 8.17
C LEU A 14 -4.58 -7.59 7.43
N MET A 15 -3.57 -6.79 7.74
CA MET A 15 -3.37 -5.48 7.12
C MET A 15 -2.75 -5.67 5.72
N THR A 16 -3.59 -5.93 4.72
CA THR A 16 -3.19 -6.13 3.31
C THR A 16 -2.94 -4.83 2.55
N TYR A 17 -2.38 -3.84 3.25
CA TYR A 17 -2.08 -2.49 2.78
C TYR A 17 -0.77 -2.05 3.44
N ASP A 18 -0.22 -0.91 3.00
CA ASP A 18 1.12 -0.45 3.43
C ASP A 18 2.23 -1.44 3.09
N LEU A 19 2.12 -2.13 1.95
CA LEU A 19 3.22 -2.97 1.47
C LEU A 19 4.41 -2.11 1.03
N HIS A 20 4.10 -0.99 0.37
CA HIS A 20 5.09 -0.06 -0.16
C HIS A 20 4.77 1.37 0.25
N GLY A 21 5.83 2.14 0.50
CA GLY A 21 5.77 3.53 0.94
C GLY A 21 7.13 4.21 0.89
N ALA A 22 7.20 5.48 1.30
CA ALA A 22 8.44 6.26 1.23
C ALA A 22 9.61 5.65 2.03
N TRP A 23 9.33 4.76 2.98
CA TRP A 23 10.33 4.02 3.74
C TRP A 23 11.15 3.03 2.90
N ASP A 24 10.66 2.63 1.71
CA ASP A 24 11.36 1.75 0.77
C ASP A 24 12.70 2.32 0.31
N SER A 25 12.88 3.65 0.42
CA SER A 25 14.16 4.34 0.15
C SER A 25 15.33 3.84 1.00
N SER A 26 15.04 3.20 2.14
CA SER A 26 16.03 2.63 3.06
C SER A 26 16.09 1.09 3.05
N ASP A 27 15.29 0.46 2.18
CA ASP A 27 15.17 -0.99 2.03
C ASP A 27 15.91 -1.45 0.74
N PRO A 28 16.33 -2.72 0.63
CA PRO A 28 16.73 -3.35 -0.63
C PRO A 28 15.80 -3.12 -1.84
N ILE A 29 14.53 -2.76 -1.64
CA ILE A 29 13.58 -2.37 -2.71
C ILE A 29 14.02 -1.11 -3.45
N GLU A 30 14.81 -0.24 -2.81
CA GLU A 30 15.26 1.08 -3.26
C GLU A 30 14.13 2.12 -3.41
N SER A 31 14.46 3.33 -3.87
CA SER A 31 13.52 4.44 -4.00
C SER A 31 12.67 4.32 -5.27
N ILE A 32 11.95 3.22 -5.42
CA ILE A 32 11.11 2.88 -6.59
C ILE A 32 9.64 2.92 -6.19
N VAL A 33 8.81 3.61 -6.97
CA VAL A 33 7.36 3.67 -6.73
C VAL A 33 6.76 2.30 -7.01
N GLN A 34 6.20 1.72 -5.96
CA GLN A 34 5.51 0.43 -5.98
C GLN A 34 4.06 0.59 -5.50
N ALA A 35 3.27 -0.46 -5.70
CA ALA A 35 1.85 -0.44 -5.39
C ALA A 35 1.60 -0.47 -3.87
N HIS A 36 0.76 0.41 -3.36
CA HIS A 36 0.33 0.40 -1.96
C HIS A 36 -0.27 -0.96 -1.52
N THR A 37 -0.88 -1.68 -2.47
CA THR A 37 -1.39 -3.05 -2.35
C THR A 37 -0.95 -3.87 -3.56
N ASN A 38 -0.36 -5.05 -3.34
CA ASN A 38 0.10 -5.96 -4.39
C ASN A 38 -0.50 -7.35 -4.16
N LEU A 39 -1.26 -7.87 -5.13
CA LEU A 39 -1.97 -9.13 -5.00
C LEU A 39 -1.03 -10.32 -4.80
N THR A 40 0.14 -10.30 -5.43
CA THR A 40 1.14 -11.37 -5.30
C THR A 40 1.66 -11.44 -3.87
N GLU A 41 2.07 -10.30 -3.31
CA GLU A 41 2.56 -10.20 -1.92
C GLU A 41 1.47 -10.48 -0.89
N ILE A 42 0.24 -10.04 -1.14
CA ILE A 42 -0.92 -10.37 -0.31
C ILE A 42 -1.13 -11.88 -0.31
N LYS A 43 -1.11 -12.52 -1.48
CA LYS A 43 -1.26 -13.97 -1.60
C LYS A 43 -0.16 -14.70 -0.84
N GLU A 44 1.10 -14.30 -0.99
CA GLU A 44 2.22 -14.88 -0.25
C GLU A 44 2.07 -14.70 1.27
N SER A 45 1.62 -13.52 1.71
CA SER A 45 1.38 -13.23 3.13
C SER A 45 0.29 -14.12 3.72
N VAL A 46 -0.81 -14.34 3.00
CA VAL A 46 -1.87 -15.25 3.44
C VAL A 46 -1.41 -16.71 3.39
N GLU A 47 -0.58 -17.10 2.41
CA GLU A 47 0.04 -18.43 2.35
C GLU A 47 0.87 -18.76 3.58
N LEU A 48 1.54 -17.78 4.17
CA LEU A 48 2.27 -17.97 5.43
C LEU A 48 1.34 -18.31 6.60
N LEU A 49 0.11 -17.76 6.63
CA LEU A 49 -0.87 -18.07 7.68
C LEU A 49 -1.36 -19.52 7.57
N TRP A 50 -1.60 -20.01 6.36
CA TRP A 50 -2.02 -21.41 6.15
C TRP A 50 -0.90 -22.41 6.48
N ARG A 51 0.37 -22.04 6.29
CA ARG A 51 1.51 -22.89 6.67
C ARG A 51 1.65 -23.10 8.18
N VAL A 52 1.00 -22.27 8.99
CA VAL A 52 0.97 -22.39 10.47
C VAL A 52 -0.41 -22.76 11.00
N ASP A 53 -1.24 -23.39 10.14
CA ASP A 53 -2.56 -23.95 10.48
C ASP A 53 -3.57 -22.92 11.02
N ILE A 54 -3.49 -21.66 10.58
CA ILE A 54 -4.54 -20.68 10.88
C ILE A 54 -5.76 -20.97 10.00
N PRO A 55 -6.95 -21.19 10.60
CA PRO A 55 -8.16 -21.42 9.82
C PRO A 55 -8.51 -20.19 8.96
N PRO A 56 -8.76 -20.35 7.65
CA PRO A 56 -9.09 -19.24 6.74
C PRO A 56 -10.28 -18.39 7.21
N GLU A 57 -11.28 -19.01 7.83
CA GLU A 57 -12.47 -18.35 8.36
C GLU A 57 -12.19 -17.36 9.50
N LYS A 58 -11.01 -17.45 10.13
CA LYS A 58 -10.57 -16.49 11.14
C LYS A 58 -9.86 -15.27 10.54
N VAL A 59 -9.55 -15.26 9.24
CA VAL A 59 -8.79 -14.18 8.62
C VAL A 59 -9.72 -13.19 7.93
N VAL A 60 -9.61 -11.92 8.31
CA VAL A 60 -10.31 -10.80 7.69
C VAL A 60 -9.28 -9.95 6.94
N LEU A 61 -9.46 -9.77 5.63
CA LEU A 61 -8.57 -8.93 4.83
C LEU A 61 -8.89 -7.45 5.06
N GLY A 62 -7.86 -6.69 5.40
CA GLY A 62 -7.95 -5.25 5.62
C GLY A 62 -8.02 -4.48 4.31
N LEU A 63 -8.98 -3.57 4.21
CA LEU A 63 -9.07 -2.60 3.13
C LEU A 63 -8.74 -1.21 3.68
N CYS A 64 -7.80 -0.52 3.04
CA CYS A 64 -7.50 0.87 3.38
C CYS A 64 -8.38 1.83 2.59
N PHE A 65 -8.71 2.97 3.21
CA PHE A 65 -9.38 4.09 2.55
C PHE A 65 -8.43 5.28 2.34
N TYR A 66 -7.15 4.97 2.15
CA TYR A 66 -6.07 5.91 1.85
C TYR A 66 -5.10 5.25 0.87
N GLY A 67 -4.26 6.05 0.23
CA GLY A 67 -3.15 5.59 -0.59
C GLY A 67 -1.84 6.19 -0.13
N ARG A 68 -0.73 5.55 -0.52
CA ARG A 68 0.62 6.10 -0.37
C ARG A 68 0.97 6.96 -1.56
N SER A 69 1.51 8.14 -1.27
CA SER A 69 1.87 9.15 -2.26
C SER A 69 3.37 9.40 -2.24
N PHE A 70 3.95 9.64 -3.42
CA PHE A 70 5.38 9.78 -3.61
C PHE A 70 5.70 11.07 -4.36
N GLN A 71 6.78 11.72 -3.97
CA GLN A 71 7.37 12.78 -4.78
C GLN A 71 8.32 12.15 -5.79
N LEU A 72 7.96 12.18 -7.07
CA LEU A 72 8.78 11.62 -8.15
C LEU A 72 10.09 12.40 -8.31
N SER A 73 11.18 11.68 -8.58
CA SER A 73 12.48 12.30 -8.90
C SER A 73 12.47 12.98 -10.27
N ASP A 74 11.64 12.50 -11.19
CA ASP A 74 11.42 13.06 -12.52
C ASP A 74 9.92 13.17 -12.78
N ALA A 75 9.41 14.40 -12.84
CA ALA A 75 7.98 14.69 -13.05
C ALA A 75 7.46 14.24 -14.42
N SER A 76 8.34 13.93 -15.38
CA SER A 76 7.94 13.40 -16.70
C SER A 76 7.61 11.90 -16.67
N ARG A 77 7.86 11.21 -15.54
CA ARG A 77 7.70 9.75 -15.41
C ARG A 77 6.76 9.38 -14.26
N GLY A 78 5.46 9.34 -14.54
CA GLY A 78 4.41 9.06 -13.56
C GLY A 78 3.98 7.60 -13.41
N SER A 79 4.67 6.64 -14.04
CA SER A 79 4.26 5.23 -14.01
C SER A 79 4.83 4.48 -12.80
N PRO A 80 4.20 3.36 -12.37
CA PRO A 80 4.84 2.42 -11.44
C PRO A 80 6.25 2.02 -11.91
N GLY A 81 7.16 1.78 -10.98
CA GLY A 81 8.57 1.47 -11.27
C GLY A 81 9.46 2.71 -11.48
N CYS A 82 8.92 3.93 -11.40
CA CYS A 82 9.72 5.16 -11.47
C CYS A 82 10.40 5.47 -10.15
N ALA A 83 11.51 6.20 -10.20
CA ALA A 83 12.22 6.61 -9.00
C ALA A 83 11.48 7.76 -8.27
N PHE A 84 11.40 7.67 -6.95
CA PHE A 84 10.91 8.76 -6.09
C PHE A 84 12.06 9.40 -5.31
N ALA A 85 11.90 10.69 -4.97
CA ALA A 85 12.81 11.46 -4.14
C ALA A 85 12.42 11.42 -2.65
N GLY A 86 11.15 11.21 -2.35
CA GLY A 86 10.65 11.06 -0.99
C GLY A 86 9.13 10.87 -0.93
N ALA A 87 8.58 11.04 0.27
CA ALA A 87 7.15 11.16 0.48
C ALA A 87 6.59 12.39 -0.25
N ALA A 88 5.38 12.30 -0.81
CA ALA A 88 4.72 13.48 -1.35
C ALA A 88 4.31 14.46 -0.23
N GLU A 89 4.03 15.70 -0.62
CA GLU A 89 3.48 16.72 0.29
C GLU A 89 2.21 16.21 0.98
N ALA A 90 2.02 16.69 2.21
CA ALA A 90 0.90 16.30 3.04
C ALA A 90 -0.44 16.74 2.42
N GLY A 91 -1.45 15.88 2.55
CA GLY A 91 -2.83 16.23 2.22
C GLY A 91 -3.35 17.39 3.08
N THR A 92 -4.26 18.20 2.53
CA THR A 92 -4.80 19.39 3.20
C THR A 92 -5.59 19.05 4.48
N CYS A 93 -6.13 17.84 4.58
CA CYS A 93 -6.93 17.41 5.72
C CYS A 93 -6.22 16.37 6.60
N THR A 94 -5.48 15.44 5.99
CA THR A 94 -4.73 14.42 6.73
C THR A 94 -3.46 14.95 7.38
N ASP A 95 -2.85 15.99 6.80
CA ASP A 95 -1.60 16.62 7.26
C ASP A 95 -0.48 15.59 7.49
N ASN A 96 -0.45 14.53 6.68
CA ASN A 96 0.55 13.47 6.74
C ASN A 96 1.25 13.32 5.39
N ALA A 97 2.56 13.56 5.36
CA ALA A 97 3.35 13.44 4.15
C ALA A 97 3.42 11.97 3.69
N GLY A 98 3.27 11.76 2.38
CA GLY A 98 3.29 10.43 1.77
C GLY A 98 2.02 9.61 1.96
N GLU A 99 0.94 10.24 2.41
CA GLU A 99 -0.39 9.64 2.53
C GLU A 99 -1.44 10.60 1.98
N LEU A 100 -2.44 10.05 1.30
CA LEU A 100 -3.64 10.79 0.93
C LEU A 100 -4.87 9.95 1.25
N ALA A 101 -5.81 10.51 2.00
CA ALA A 101 -7.09 9.87 2.21
C ALA A 101 -7.89 9.82 0.90
N TYR A 102 -8.80 8.85 0.78
CA TYR A 102 -9.62 8.69 -0.42
C TYR A 102 -10.34 9.97 -0.86
N PHE A 103 -10.87 10.75 0.10
CA PHE A 103 -11.54 12.00 -0.21
C PHE A 103 -10.59 13.09 -0.71
N GLU A 104 -9.33 13.11 -0.27
CA GLU A 104 -8.31 14.05 -0.77
C GLU A 104 -7.88 13.66 -2.18
N THR A 105 -7.73 12.36 -2.44
CA THR A 105 -7.48 11.85 -3.79
C THR A 105 -8.61 12.22 -4.74
N MET A 106 -9.87 12.05 -4.31
CA MET A 106 -11.03 12.46 -5.13
C MET A 106 -11.05 13.97 -5.38
N ASP A 107 -10.75 14.78 -4.36
CA ASP A 107 -10.65 16.23 -4.51
C ASP A 107 -9.54 16.65 -5.51
N ILE A 108 -8.40 15.95 -5.52
CA ILE A 108 -7.32 16.15 -6.50
C ILE A 108 -7.79 15.74 -7.91
N LEU A 109 -8.47 14.60 -8.04
CA LEU A 109 -9.01 14.13 -9.33
C LEU A 109 -9.98 15.16 -9.92
N ASP A 110 -10.88 15.70 -9.10
CA ASP A 110 -11.89 16.67 -9.52
C ASP A 110 -11.31 18.05 -9.85
N LYS A 111 -10.29 18.51 -9.11
CA LYS A 111 -9.72 19.86 -9.28
C LYS A 111 -8.58 19.96 -10.28
N GLN A 112 -7.78 18.91 -10.41
CA GLN A 112 -6.52 18.95 -11.17
C GLN A 112 -6.58 18.12 -12.45
N GLU A 113 -7.60 17.26 -12.61
CA GLU A 113 -7.77 16.36 -13.75
C GLU A 113 -6.46 15.64 -14.14
N PRO A 114 -5.75 15.01 -13.17
CA PRO A 114 -4.47 14.38 -13.46
C PRO A 114 -4.65 13.17 -14.38
N GLU A 115 -3.56 12.75 -15.04
CA GLU A 115 -3.55 11.52 -15.80
C GLU A 115 -3.77 10.31 -14.87
N VAL A 116 -4.84 9.55 -15.12
CA VAL A 116 -5.15 8.32 -14.36
C VAL A 116 -4.73 7.11 -15.17
N THR A 117 -3.72 6.39 -14.67
CA THR A 117 -3.30 5.11 -15.24
C THR A 117 -3.93 3.95 -14.48
N TRP A 118 -4.61 3.06 -15.20
CA TRP A 118 -5.14 1.81 -14.64
C TRP A 118 -4.16 0.68 -14.93
N ASN A 119 -3.41 0.25 -13.91
CA ASN A 119 -2.63 -0.98 -14.03
C ASN A 119 -3.52 -2.18 -13.66
N LEU A 120 -4.02 -2.88 -14.68
CA LEU A 120 -4.89 -4.06 -14.52
C LEU A 120 -4.10 -5.37 -14.33
N ILE A 121 -2.77 -5.31 -14.24
CA ILE A 121 -1.92 -6.49 -14.19
C ILE A 121 -1.00 -6.37 -12.98
N GLY A 122 -1.23 -7.21 -11.98
CA GLY A 122 -0.31 -7.42 -10.85
C GLY A 122 0.94 -8.19 -11.28
N HIS A 123 1.74 -7.60 -12.16
CA HIS A 123 3.10 -8.00 -12.51
C HIS A 123 4.03 -6.80 -12.42
#